data_AF-T1DSA4-F1
#
_entry.id   AF-T1DSA4-F1
#
_cell.length_a   1.000
_cell.length_b   1.000
_cell.length_c   1.000
_cell.angle_alpha   90.00
_cell.angle_beta   90.00
_cell.angle_gamma   90.00
#
_symmetry.space_group_name_H-M   'P 1'
#
loop_
_entity.id
_entity.type
_entity.pdbx_description
1 polymer ?
#
loop_
_entity_poly.entity_id
_entity_poly.type
_entity_poly.pdbx_seq_one_letter_code
_entity_poly.pdbx_strand_id
1 'polypeptide(L)'
;MLIAFAAMLTATSAVAQNQITLTTSKAVGETIELEIKANGAFSVEGATLVEGKEYTIADANGKIILKGDITFLDCGSSMLTSLDVTKAPSLSELDCEENQLTSLDVTKNLLLSELHCEENRISSLDVTKNVNLTDLNCSANQITLLNVVNNTELLELHCSSNKLTSLDVTKNTKLEELWCFDNQLSQLDLSKNKQLTELACSLNKIQGQSMDNLIASLPVSTETDGEKSFLGVIDNTTGKEGNICTKKQVAAAKSKGWIPQEWKGDAGWIDYEGSSDVSIKEVLPEGEASVVAIYSVDGHRLSELQPGVNIVRLNNGKTRKIFFAK
;
A
#
# COMPACT_ATOMS: atom_id res chain seq x y z
N MET A 1 70.19 1.36 26.61
CA MET A 1 69.31 1.35 25.43
C MET A 1 68.21 0.33 25.69
N LEU A 2 67.20 0.72 26.45
CA LEU A 2 65.96 -0.04 26.69
C LEU A 2 64.87 0.77 26.00
N ILE A 3 64.31 0.22 24.92
CA ILE A 3 63.22 0.87 24.18
C ILE A 3 61.92 0.42 24.83
N ALA A 4 61.22 1.38 25.42
CA ALA A 4 59.86 1.24 25.88
C ALA A 4 58.93 1.15 24.67
N PHE A 5 58.16 0.05 24.56
CA PHE A 5 56.95 0.03 23.75
C PHE A 5 55.76 0.26 24.69
N ALA A 6 55.34 1.52 24.75
CA ALA A 6 54.05 1.89 25.27
C ALA A 6 52.99 1.38 24.27
N ALA A 7 52.32 0.29 24.62
CA ALA A 7 51.07 -0.06 23.97
C ALA A 7 50.03 0.99 24.37
N MET A 8 49.75 1.93 23.47
CA MET A 8 48.57 2.78 23.58
C MET A 8 47.34 1.88 23.63
N LEU A 9 46.73 1.78 24.81
CA LEU A 9 45.31 1.49 24.93
C LEU A 9 44.59 2.63 24.20
N THR A 10 44.16 2.43 22.97
CA THR A 10 43.06 3.22 22.44
C THR A 10 41.81 2.73 23.14
N ALA A 11 41.36 3.52 24.11
CA ALA A 11 40.01 3.41 24.62
C ALA A 11 39.07 3.70 23.43
N THR A 12 38.63 2.65 22.75
CA THR A 12 37.42 2.75 21.94
C THR A 12 36.29 2.92 22.93
N SER A 13 35.88 4.17 23.15
CA SER A 13 34.54 4.43 23.64
C SER A 13 33.60 3.55 22.82
N ALA A 14 32.73 2.80 23.49
CA ALA A 14 31.67 2.04 22.84
C ALA A 14 30.70 3.02 22.17
N VAL A 15 31.12 3.62 21.06
CA VAL A 15 30.23 4.09 20.02
C VAL A 15 29.54 2.81 19.60
N ALA A 16 28.24 2.71 19.85
CA ALA A 16 27.46 1.62 19.29
C ALA A 16 27.76 1.64 17.78
N GLN A 17 28.49 0.64 17.29
CA GLN A 17 28.83 0.59 15.87
C GLN A 17 27.52 0.53 15.10
N ASN A 18 27.39 1.37 14.07
CA ASN A 18 26.29 1.30 13.13
C ASN A 18 26.19 -0.14 12.63
N GLN A 19 25.02 -0.75 12.79
CA GLN A 19 24.82 -2.14 12.46
C GLN A 19 23.39 -2.43 12.05
N ILE A 20 23.24 -3.44 11.19
CA ILE A 20 21.99 -4.08 10.84
C ILE A 20 22.08 -5.54 11.25
N THR A 21 21.04 -6.08 11.85
CA THR A 21 20.97 -7.50 12.23
C THR A 21 19.84 -8.17 11.46
N LEU A 22 20.16 -9.24 10.74
CA LEU A 22 19.22 -10.08 10.02
C LEU A 22 19.19 -11.47 10.69
N THR A 23 18.03 -12.12 10.65
CA THR A 23 17.93 -13.54 11.02
C THR A 23 17.14 -14.27 9.94
N THR A 24 17.76 -15.21 9.24
CA THR A 24 17.10 -16.07 8.24
C THR A 24 16.71 -17.42 8.82
N SER A 25 15.67 -18.05 8.27
CA SER A 25 15.34 -19.45 8.57
C SER A 25 16.17 -20.46 7.77
N LYS A 26 17.03 -20.00 6.85
CA LYS A 26 17.93 -20.86 6.09
C LYS A 26 18.99 -21.51 6.98
N ALA A 27 19.36 -22.74 6.65
CA ALA A 27 20.35 -23.52 7.34
C ALA A 27 21.78 -23.06 7.02
N VAL A 28 22.71 -23.39 7.90
CA VAL A 28 24.15 -23.23 7.65
C VAL A 28 24.54 -23.93 6.35
N GLY A 29 25.28 -23.22 5.50
CA GLY A 29 25.69 -23.71 4.18
C GLY A 29 24.73 -23.35 3.04
N GLU A 30 23.50 -22.93 3.32
CA GLU A 30 22.63 -22.34 2.30
C GLU A 30 23.04 -20.89 2.00
N THR A 31 22.58 -20.36 0.86
CA THR A 31 22.89 -19.01 0.42
C THR A 31 21.69 -18.06 0.49
N ILE A 32 22.00 -16.78 0.67
CA ILE A 32 21.13 -15.62 0.48
C ILE A 32 21.84 -14.60 -0.42
N GLU A 33 21.09 -13.68 -1.00
CA GLU A 33 21.65 -12.51 -1.68
C GLU A 33 21.53 -11.29 -0.78
N LEU A 34 22.62 -10.52 -0.68
CA LEU A 34 22.66 -9.23 0.00
C LEU A 34 23.39 -8.23 -0.88
N GLU A 35 22.70 -7.20 -1.36
CA GLU A 35 23.36 -6.04 -1.95
C GLU A 35 23.47 -4.93 -0.90
N ILE A 36 24.70 -4.45 -0.69
CA ILE A 36 25.05 -3.56 0.42
C ILE A 36 25.87 -2.40 -0.13
N LYS A 37 25.42 -1.17 0.11
CA LYS A 37 26.25 0.04 -0.09
C LYS A 37 26.41 0.75 1.24
N ALA A 38 27.60 1.31 1.46
CA ALA A 38 27.96 1.97 2.70
C ALA A 38 28.87 3.17 2.45
N ASN A 39 28.83 4.14 3.35
CA ASN A 39 29.84 5.19 3.41
C ASN A 39 31.13 4.62 3.98
N GLY A 40 32.00 4.13 3.10
CA GLY A 40 33.28 3.54 3.45
C GLY A 40 33.20 2.04 3.73
N ALA A 41 34.08 1.55 4.60
CA ALA A 41 34.21 0.12 4.84
C ALA A 41 33.04 -0.42 5.67
N PHE A 42 32.58 -1.61 5.29
CA PHE A 42 31.64 -2.41 6.06
C PHE A 42 32.17 -3.84 6.23
N SER A 43 31.57 -4.60 7.14
CA SER A 43 31.88 -6.02 7.35
C SER A 43 30.59 -6.82 7.59
N VAL A 44 30.60 -8.08 7.18
CA VAL A 44 29.52 -9.04 7.39
C VAL A 44 29.99 -10.13 8.35
N GLU A 45 29.25 -10.35 9.42
CA GLU A 45 29.46 -11.44 10.38
C GLU A 45 28.30 -12.43 10.28
N GLY A 46 28.57 -13.73 10.48
CA GLY A 46 27.55 -14.79 10.42
C GLY A 46 27.22 -15.29 9.01
N ALA A 47 27.80 -14.68 7.97
CA ALA A 47 27.78 -15.18 6.61
C ALA A 47 29.09 -14.87 5.89
N THR A 48 29.43 -15.64 4.86
CA THR A 48 30.66 -15.46 4.06
C THR A 48 30.29 -15.17 2.61
N LEU A 49 30.85 -14.11 2.04
CA LEU A 49 30.67 -13.77 0.62
C LEU A 49 31.28 -14.87 -0.25
N VAL A 50 30.50 -15.36 -1.22
CA VAL A 50 30.94 -16.34 -2.21
C VAL A 50 31.37 -15.61 -3.48
N GLU A 51 30.42 -14.96 -4.16
CA GLU A 51 30.61 -14.20 -5.38
C GLU A 51 29.51 -13.15 -5.54
N GLY A 52 29.84 -11.97 -6.07
CA GLY A 52 28.87 -10.91 -6.33
C GLY A 52 28.15 -10.45 -5.06
N LYS A 53 26.85 -10.75 -4.97
CA LYS A 53 25.99 -10.47 -3.81
C LYS A 53 25.58 -11.73 -3.04
N GLU A 54 26.10 -12.92 -3.39
CA GLU A 54 25.72 -14.17 -2.74
C GLU A 54 26.55 -14.43 -1.46
N TYR A 55 25.87 -14.67 -0.34
CA TYR A 55 26.47 -14.98 0.95
C TYR A 55 26.02 -16.36 1.44
N THR A 56 26.97 -17.22 1.82
CA THR A 56 26.70 -18.49 2.50
C THR A 56 26.53 -18.26 4.00
N ILE A 57 25.44 -18.78 4.57
CA ILE A 57 25.15 -18.71 6.00
C ILE A 57 26.16 -19.55 6.79
N ALA A 58 26.78 -18.92 7.80
CA ALA A 58 27.77 -19.56 8.68
C ALA A 58 27.31 -19.62 10.15
N ASP A 59 26.40 -18.74 10.57
CA ASP A 59 25.85 -18.76 11.92
C ASP A 59 24.79 -19.86 12.09
N ALA A 60 24.91 -20.64 13.16
CA ALA A 60 24.04 -21.78 13.44
C ALA A 60 22.56 -21.41 13.63
N ASN A 61 22.26 -20.14 13.92
CA ASN A 61 20.90 -19.63 14.09
C ASN A 61 20.48 -18.73 12.91
N GLY A 62 21.21 -18.74 11.79
CA GLY A 62 20.92 -17.89 10.63
C GLY A 62 21.09 -16.39 10.90
N LYS A 63 21.82 -16.02 11.97
CA LYS A 63 22.03 -14.62 12.34
C LYS A 63 23.16 -14.01 11.52
N ILE A 64 22.89 -12.86 10.92
CA ILE A 64 23.87 -12.09 10.13
C ILE A 64 23.93 -10.68 10.69
N ILE A 65 25.13 -10.14 10.84
CA ILE A 65 25.35 -8.77 11.34
C ILE A 65 26.16 -8.02 10.30
N LEU A 66 25.55 -6.96 9.76
CA LEU A 66 26.24 -5.99 8.92
C LEU A 66 26.74 -4.88 9.82
N LYS A 67 28.03 -4.59 9.81
CA LYS A 67 28.63 -3.47 10.55
C LYS A 67 29.19 -2.47 9.58
N GLY A 68 29.00 -1.19 9.85
CA GLY A 68 29.44 -0.10 8.99
C GLY A 68 28.33 0.91 8.78
N ASP A 69 28.66 2.00 8.09
CA ASP A 69 27.72 3.07 7.80
C ASP A 69 26.89 2.73 6.56
N ILE A 70 26.02 1.72 6.68
CA ILE A 70 25.20 1.21 5.58
C ILE A 70 24.18 2.26 5.14
N THR A 71 24.13 2.54 3.84
CA THR A 71 23.21 3.50 3.20
C THR A 71 22.15 2.80 2.35
N PHE A 72 22.48 1.64 1.78
CA PHE A 72 21.59 0.82 0.98
C PHE A 72 21.69 -0.63 1.45
N LEU A 73 20.55 -1.27 1.61
CA LEU A 73 20.45 -2.71 1.83
C LEU A 73 19.31 -3.28 1.00
N ASP A 74 19.63 -4.21 0.11
CA ASP A 74 18.68 -5.17 -0.45
C ASP A 74 18.96 -6.53 0.20
N CYS A 75 17.92 -7.06 0.83
CA CYS A 75 17.87 -8.39 1.42
C CYS A 75 16.55 -9.11 1.09
N GLY A 76 16.01 -8.85 -0.11
CA GLY A 76 14.83 -9.50 -0.66
C GLY A 76 14.97 -11.03 -0.72
N SER A 77 13.83 -11.73 -0.71
CA SER A 77 13.73 -13.20 -0.92
C SER A 77 14.69 -14.06 -0.08
N SER A 78 15.10 -13.57 1.10
CA SER A 78 16.16 -14.17 1.92
C SER A 78 15.64 -15.05 3.07
N MET A 79 14.32 -15.31 3.09
CA MET A 79 13.63 -16.04 4.15
C MET A 79 13.87 -15.45 5.55
N LEU A 80 14.01 -14.13 5.64
CA LEU A 80 14.22 -13.42 6.89
C LEU A 80 13.01 -13.55 7.80
N THR A 81 13.27 -13.92 9.05
CA THR A 81 12.26 -13.98 10.13
C THR A 81 12.31 -12.74 11.01
N SER A 82 13.44 -12.02 11.01
CA SER A 82 13.60 -10.73 11.69
C SER A 82 14.63 -9.86 10.98
N LEU A 83 14.40 -8.55 11.01
CA LEU A 83 15.31 -7.52 10.52
C LEU A 83 15.33 -6.35 11.52
N ASP A 84 16.51 -6.03 12.05
CA ASP A 84 16.72 -4.87 12.93
C ASP A 84 17.66 -3.87 12.24
N VAL A 85 17.07 -2.78 11.77
CA VAL A 85 17.74 -1.63 11.13
C VAL A 85 17.82 -0.41 12.06
N THR A 86 17.41 -0.55 13.33
CA THR A 86 17.27 0.59 14.25
C THR A 86 18.60 1.24 14.63
N LYS A 87 19.72 0.56 14.34
CA LYS A 87 21.10 1.04 14.53
C LYS A 87 21.80 1.39 13.21
N ALA A 88 21.04 1.66 12.14
CA ALA A 88 21.55 2.09 10.85
C ALA A 88 21.03 3.50 10.49
N PRO A 89 21.49 4.57 11.19
CA PRO A 89 20.95 5.92 11.01
C PRO A 89 21.19 6.51 9.61
N SER A 90 22.16 5.96 8.86
CA SER A 90 22.51 6.42 7.51
C SER A 90 21.77 5.68 6.39
N LEU A 91 20.93 4.69 6.73
CA LEU A 91 20.16 3.92 5.76
C LEU A 91 19.16 4.86 5.05
N SER A 92 19.31 4.99 3.73
CA SER A 92 18.46 5.79 2.84
C SER A 92 17.56 4.92 1.97
N GLU A 93 17.97 3.70 1.66
CA GLU A 93 17.22 2.77 0.81
C GLU A 93 17.21 1.39 1.49
N LEU A 94 16.02 0.80 1.63
CA LEU A 94 15.84 -0.53 2.19
C LEU A 94 14.87 -1.33 1.35
N ASP A 95 15.37 -2.43 0.80
CA ASP A 95 14.58 -3.51 0.22
C ASP A 95 14.68 -4.76 1.11
N CYS A 96 13.52 -5.21 1.58
CA CYS A 96 13.35 -6.44 2.35
C CYS A 96 12.10 -7.21 1.90
N GLU A 97 11.75 -7.11 0.61
CA GLU A 97 10.61 -7.82 0.03
C GLU A 97 10.70 -9.35 0.19
N GLU A 98 9.57 -10.03 -0.01
CA GLU A 98 9.47 -11.49 -0.06
C GLU A 98 10.14 -12.22 1.13
N ASN A 99 9.87 -11.75 2.34
CA ASN A 99 10.40 -12.32 3.57
C ASN A 99 9.28 -12.81 4.50
N GLN A 100 9.61 -13.12 5.75
CA GLN A 100 8.67 -13.60 6.76
C GLN A 100 8.54 -12.63 7.95
N LEU A 101 8.86 -11.36 7.72
CA LEU A 101 8.87 -10.33 8.76
C LEU A 101 7.45 -10.12 9.29
N THR A 102 7.31 -10.15 10.61
CA THR A 102 6.03 -9.84 11.30
C THR A 102 5.98 -8.41 11.84
N SER A 103 7.15 -7.76 11.90
CA SER A 103 7.34 -6.39 12.34
C SER A 103 8.57 -5.81 11.66
N LEU A 104 8.55 -4.50 11.41
CA LEU A 104 9.69 -3.75 10.90
C LEU A 104 9.70 -2.36 11.57
N ASP A 105 10.79 -2.01 12.25
CA ASP A 105 10.97 -0.70 12.88
C ASP A 105 11.98 0.12 12.07
N VAL A 106 11.46 1.08 11.30
CA VAL A 106 12.24 2.04 10.51
C VAL A 106 12.31 3.43 11.15
N THR A 107 11.82 3.59 12.38
CA THR A 107 11.65 4.91 13.02
C THR A 107 12.97 5.62 13.36
N LYS A 108 14.10 4.91 13.25
CA LYS A 108 15.46 5.44 13.45
C LYS A 108 16.17 5.75 12.14
N ASN A 109 15.64 5.33 11.00
CA ASN A 109 16.24 5.52 9.68
C ASN A 109 15.72 6.83 9.09
N LEU A 110 16.13 7.95 9.68
CA LEU A 110 15.58 9.27 9.36
C LEU A 110 15.94 9.77 7.95
N LEU A 111 16.92 9.13 7.30
CA LEU A 111 17.32 9.42 5.93
C LEU A 111 16.62 8.54 4.88
N LEU A 112 15.75 7.61 5.30
CA LEU A 112 15.07 6.69 4.40
C LEU A 112 14.20 7.45 3.39
N SER A 113 14.50 7.27 2.11
CA SER A 113 13.78 7.79 0.94
C SER A 113 13.02 6.71 0.19
N GLU A 114 13.50 5.46 0.23
CA GLU A 114 12.85 4.33 -0.44
C GLU A 114 12.72 3.17 0.55
N LEU A 115 11.52 2.59 0.61
CA LEU A 115 11.22 1.44 1.45
C LEU A 115 10.35 0.43 0.71
N HIS A 116 10.94 -0.72 0.40
CA HIS A 116 10.25 -1.88 -0.17
C HIS A 116 10.23 -2.99 0.87
N CYS A 117 9.03 -3.34 1.32
CA CYS A 117 8.80 -4.36 2.35
C CYS A 117 7.55 -5.20 2.07
N GLU A 118 7.18 -5.29 0.80
CA GLU A 118 6.09 -6.10 0.28
C GLU A 118 6.31 -7.60 0.53
N GLU A 119 5.25 -8.38 0.34
CA GLU A 119 5.27 -9.85 0.48
C GLU A 119 5.85 -10.34 1.81
N ASN A 120 5.41 -9.70 2.90
CA ASN A 120 5.78 -10.04 4.26
C ASN A 120 4.53 -10.36 5.10
N ARG A 121 4.66 -10.37 6.44
CA ARG A 121 3.56 -10.62 7.39
C ARG A 121 3.41 -9.46 8.38
N ILE A 122 3.81 -8.25 7.98
CA ILE A 122 3.81 -7.05 8.82
C ILE A 122 2.37 -6.63 9.11
N SER A 123 2.04 -6.45 10.39
CA SER A 123 0.69 -6.05 10.83
C SER A 123 0.55 -4.57 11.17
N SER A 124 1.68 -3.90 11.41
CA SER A 124 1.77 -2.46 11.70
C SER A 124 3.11 -1.94 11.19
N LEU A 125 3.06 -0.82 10.49
CA LEU A 125 4.23 -0.14 9.93
C LEU A 125 4.14 1.35 10.30
N ASP A 126 5.14 1.86 11.02
CA ASP A 126 5.24 3.28 11.39
C ASP A 126 6.32 3.96 10.55
N VAL A 127 5.87 4.72 9.54
CA VAL A 127 6.72 5.54 8.66
C VAL A 127 6.68 7.03 9.02
N THR A 128 6.09 7.40 10.15
CA THR A 128 5.81 8.82 10.48
C THR A 128 7.07 9.65 10.77
N LYS A 129 8.23 8.99 10.94
CA LYS A 129 9.55 9.61 11.12
C LYS A 129 10.36 9.70 9.84
N ASN A 130 9.99 8.96 8.80
CA ASN A 130 10.71 8.86 7.54
C ASN A 130 10.21 9.94 6.58
N VAL A 131 10.37 11.20 6.98
CA VAL A 131 9.79 12.37 6.28
C VAL A 131 10.33 12.58 4.86
N ASN A 132 11.44 11.93 4.53
CA ASN A 132 12.08 11.98 3.21
C ASN A 132 11.61 10.86 2.26
N LEU A 133 10.69 9.97 2.69
CA LEU A 133 10.17 8.91 1.82
C LEU A 133 9.54 9.50 0.55
N THR A 134 10.05 9.06 -0.59
CA THR A 134 9.54 9.33 -1.94
C THR A 134 8.86 8.10 -2.53
N ASP A 135 9.30 6.90 -2.17
CA ASP A 135 8.74 5.63 -2.60
C ASP A 135 8.50 4.72 -1.38
N LEU A 136 7.27 4.20 -1.28
CA LEU A 136 6.88 3.22 -0.28
C LEU A 136 6.08 2.10 -0.93
N ASN A 137 6.67 0.90 -0.96
CA ASN A 137 5.95 -0.34 -1.22
C ASN A 137 5.83 -1.18 0.05
N CYS A 138 4.60 -1.30 0.55
CA CYS A 138 4.25 -2.17 1.67
C CYS A 138 3.10 -3.13 1.30
N SER A 139 3.00 -3.49 0.03
CA SER A 139 1.95 -4.35 -0.50
C SER A 139 2.00 -5.77 0.09
N ALA A 140 0.92 -6.54 -0.06
CA ALA A 140 0.87 -7.96 0.34
C ALA A 140 1.33 -8.21 1.79
N ASN A 141 0.78 -7.42 2.72
CA ASN A 141 1.04 -7.52 4.15
C ASN A 141 -0.27 -7.66 4.93
N GLN A 142 -0.26 -7.40 6.24
CA GLN A 142 -1.44 -7.48 7.11
C GLN A 142 -1.76 -6.14 7.78
N ILE A 143 -1.34 -5.04 7.18
CA ILE A 143 -1.45 -3.68 7.74
C ILE A 143 -2.93 -3.27 7.79
N THR A 144 -3.36 -2.82 8.96
CA THR A 144 -4.75 -2.39 9.22
C THR A 144 -4.91 -0.87 9.22
N LEU A 145 -3.84 -0.15 9.54
CA LEU A 145 -3.74 1.29 9.53
C LEU A 145 -2.36 1.69 9.00
N LEU A 146 -2.35 2.55 7.99
CA LEU A 146 -1.15 3.13 7.42
C LEU A 146 -1.27 4.66 7.53
N ASN A 147 -0.31 5.29 8.19
CA ASN A 147 -0.29 6.75 8.37
C ASN A 147 0.87 7.36 7.59
N VAL A 148 0.55 7.99 6.46
CA VAL A 148 1.51 8.63 5.55
C VAL A 148 1.47 10.16 5.57
N VAL A 149 0.74 10.77 6.52
CA VAL A 149 0.48 12.22 6.50
C VAL A 149 1.73 13.10 6.66
N ASN A 150 2.81 12.53 7.20
CA ASN A 150 4.10 13.22 7.37
C ASN A 150 5.07 12.98 6.20
N ASN A 151 4.77 12.03 5.30
CA ASN A 151 5.62 11.65 4.18
C ASN A 151 5.26 12.54 2.97
N THR A 152 5.39 13.85 3.14
CA THR A 152 4.92 14.85 2.15
C THR A 152 5.68 14.81 0.83
N GLU A 153 6.80 14.11 0.80
CA GLU A 153 7.66 13.89 -0.35
C GLU A 153 7.27 12.65 -1.19
N LEU A 154 6.30 11.83 -0.74
CA LEU A 154 5.87 10.64 -1.48
C LEU A 154 5.40 10.98 -2.90
N LEU A 155 6.01 10.27 -3.86
CA LEU A 155 5.70 10.22 -5.28
C LEU A 155 4.92 8.94 -5.59
N GLU A 156 5.34 7.82 -5.00
CA GLU A 156 4.79 6.49 -5.24
C GLU A 156 4.35 5.85 -3.91
N LEU A 157 3.13 5.32 -3.88
CA LEU A 157 2.60 4.60 -2.72
C LEU A 157 1.89 3.32 -3.15
N HIS A 158 2.54 2.19 -2.87
CA HIS A 158 2.00 0.85 -3.11
C HIS A 158 1.65 0.20 -1.77
N CYS A 159 0.37 0.15 -1.44
CA CYS A 159 -0.15 -0.44 -0.20
C CYS A 159 -1.25 -1.48 -0.46
N SER A 160 -1.20 -2.13 -1.62
CA SER A 160 -2.18 -3.12 -2.07
C SER A 160 -2.16 -4.40 -1.23
N SER A 161 -3.22 -5.20 -1.30
CA SER A 161 -3.33 -6.50 -0.60
C SER A 161 -2.99 -6.39 0.89
N ASN A 162 -3.70 -5.48 1.56
CA ASN A 162 -3.61 -5.25 3.01
C ASN A 162 -5.02 -5.31 3.62
N LYS A 163 -5.18 -4.79 4.84
CA LYS A 163 -6.46 -4.77 5.57
C LYS A 163 -6.90 -3.33 5.89
N LEU A 164 -6.47 -2.36 5.09
CA LEU A 164 -6.76 -0.95 5.30
C LEU A 164 -8.26 -0.68 5.16
N THR A 165 -8.83 0.04 6.13
CA THR A 165 -10.24 0.50 6.10
C THR A 165 -10.37 1.97 5.75
N SER A 166 -9.28 2.72 5.87
CA SER A 166 -9.15 4.11 5.50
C SER A 166 -7.71 4.39 5.08
N LEU A 167 -7.54 5.36 4.18
CA LEU A 167 -6.25 5.86 3.75
C LEU A 167 -6.36 7.38 3.56
N ASP A 168 -5.53 8.14 4.28
CA ASP A 168 -5.45 9.61 4.15
C ASP A 168 -4.17 9.98 3.42
N VAL A 169 -4.32 10.39 2.16
CA VAL A 169 -3.24 10.87 1.29
C VAL A 169 -3.29 12.38 1.05
N THR A 170 -4.08 13.12 1.86
CA THR A 170 -4.34 14.55 1.61
C THR A 170 -3.12 15.45 1.80
N LYS A 171 -2.07 14.94 2.45
CA LYS A 171 -0.78 15.63 2.64
C LYS A 171 0.28 15.25 1.61
N ASN A 172 0.07 14.15 0.88
CA ASN A 172 1.01 13.63 -0.12
C ASN A 172 0.72 14.33 -1.47
N THR A 173 0.86 15.66 -1.50
CA THR A 173 0.49 16.47 -2.68
C THR A 173 1.39 16.22 -3.91
N LYS A 174 2.51 15.53 -3.69
CA LYS A 174 3.46 15.10 -4.73
C LYS A 174 3.16 13.72 -5.31
N LEU A 175 2.16 13.01 -4.79
CA LEU A 175 1.83 11.66 -5.22
C LEU A 175 1.43 11.64 -6.70
N GLU A 176 2.14 10.81 -7.46
CA GLU A 176 1.99 10.54 -8.90
C GLU A 176 1.33 9.17 -9.11
N GLU A 177 1.69 8.18 -8.28
CA GLU A 177 1.16 6.82 -8.34
C GLU A 177 0.59 6.35 -7.00
N LEU A 178 -0.63 5.79 -7.03
CA LEU A 178 -1.28 5.20 -5.87
C LEU A 178 -1.89 3.84 -6.21
N TRP A 179 -1.30 2.79 -5.65
CA TRP A 179 -1.83 1.43 -5.74
C TRP A 179 -2.29 0.98 -4.36
N CYS A 180 -3.60 0.90 -4.19
CA CYS A 180 -4.25 0.54 -2.93
C CYS A 180 -5.34 -0.54 -3.11
N PHE A 181 -5.22 -1.37 -4.15
CA PHE A 181 -6.18 -2.42 -4.43
C PHE A 181 -6.15 -3.54 -3.37
N ASP A 182 -7.19 -4.38 -3.33
CA ASP A 182 -7.32 -5.50 -2.37
C ASP A 182 -7.18 -5.04 -0.92
N ASN A 183 -8.05 -4.10 -0.56
CA ASN A 183 -8.18 -3.54 0.79
C ASN A 183 -9.67 -3.47 1.16
N GLN A 184 -10.04 -2.69 2.17
CA GLN A 184 -11.41 -2.53 2.64
C GLN A 184 -11.86 -1.07 2.62
N LEU A 185 -11.28 -0.25 1.75
CA LEU A 185 -11.58 1.18 1.65
C LEU A 185 -13.01 1.38 1.14
N SER A 186 -13.80 2.17 1.87
CA SER A 186 -15.16 2.55 1.45
C SER A 186 -15.24 3.97 0.86
N GLN A 187 -14.13 4.69 0.89
CA GLN A 187 -13.97 6.05 0.38
C GLN A 187 -12.47 6.31 0.17
N LEU A 188 -12.16 7.22 -0.75
CA LEU A 188 -10.81 7.71 -1.01
C LEU A 188 -10.93 9.15 -1.52
N ASP A 189 -10.20 10.08 -0.90
CA ASP A 189 -10.18 11.50 -1.27
C ASP A 189 -8.84 11.84 -1.91
N LEU A 190 -8.86 12.16 -3.20
CA LEU A 190 -7.69 12.54 -3.99
C LEU A 190 -7.67 14.05 -4.31
N SER A 191 -8.47 14.85 -3.59
CA SER A 191 -8.67 16.27 -3.89
C SER A 191 -7.39 17.11 -3.78
N LYS A 192 -6.34 16.59 -3.12
CA LYS A 192 -5.04 17.23 -2.94
C LYS A 192 -3.92 16.65 -3.82
N ASN A 193 -4.13 15.49 -4.41
CA ASN A 193 -3.12 14.75 -5.19
C ASN A 193 -3.20 15.20 -6.66
N LYS A 194 -2.75 16.44 -6.92
CA LYS A 194 -2.91 17.07 -8.24
C LYS A 194 -1.97 16.56 -9.32
N GLN A 195 -0.92 15.84 -8.92
CA GLN A 195 0.07 15.23 -9.80
C GLN A 195 -0.25 13.76 -10.09
N LEU A 196 -1.33 13.20 -9.51
CA LEU A 196 -1.66 11.79 -9.67
C LEU A 196 -2.02 11.47 -11.13
N THR A 197 -1.32 10.51 -11.71
CA THR A 197 -1.53 9.99 -13.06
C THR A 197 -1.92 8.52 -13.05
N GLU A 198 -1.62 7.78 -11.97
CA GLU A 198 -1.97 6.37 -11.83
C GLU A 198 -2.72 6.07 -10.54
N LEU A 199 -3.85 5.36 -10.67
CA LEU A 199 -4.65 4.89 -9.54
C LEU A 199 -5.12 3.45 -9.77
N ALA A 200 -4.66 2.52 -8.93
CA ALA A 200 -5.24 1.19 -8.82
C ALA A 200 -5.96 1.06 -7.47
N CYS A 201 -7.30 1.02 -7.51
CA CYS A 201 -8.13 0.94 -6.29
C CYS A 201 -9.19 -0.17 -6.33
N SER A 202 -9.09 -1.12 -7.28
CA SER A 202 -9.95 -2.32 -7.35
C SER A 202 -9.92 -3.15 -6.06
N LEU A 203 -10.82 -4.13 -5.95
CA LEU A 203 -10.95 -5.00 -4.77
C LEU A 203 -11.06 -4.21 -3.46
N ASN A 204 -11.89 -3.16 -3.47
CA ASN A 204 -12.21 -2.36 -2.30
C ASN A 204 -13.74 -2.34 -2.10
N LYS A 205 -14.30 -1.34 -1.40
CA LYS A 205 -15.73 -1.21 -1.09
C LYS A 205 -16.28 0.17 -1.49
N ILE A 206 -15.69 0.81 -2.49
CA ILE A 206 -16.01 2.17 -2.94
C ILE A 206 -17.17 2.12 -3.94
N GLN A 207 -18.32 2.66 -3.57
CA GLN A 207 -19.54 2.61 -4.38
C GLN A 207 -20.47 3.79 -4.09
N GLY A 208 -21.45 4.00 -4.96
CA GLY A 208 -22.46 5.07 -4.80
C GLY A 208 -21.81 6.46 -4.67
N GLN A 209 -22.23 7.23 -3.66
CA GLN A 209 -21.72 8.59 -3.44
C GLN A 209 -20.20 8.62 -3.16
N SER A 210 -19.63 7.59 -2.56
CA SER A 210 -18.18 7.54 -2.34
C SER A 210 -17.41 7.42 -3.66
N MET A 211 -17.95 6.65 -4.62
CA MET A 211 -17.37 6.59 -5.96
C MET A 211 -17.56 7.91 -6.71
N ASP A 212 -18.73 8.57 -6.58
CA ASP A 212 -18.91 9.93 -7.13
C ASP A 212 -17.87 10.92 -6.59
N ASN A 213 -17.59 10.87 -5.28
CA ASN A 213 -16.60 11.72 -4.63
C ASN A 213 -15.17 11.41 -5.11
N LEU A 214 -14.81 10.12 -5.21
CA LEU A 214 -13.52 9.69 -5.75
C LEU A 214 -13.31 10.27 -7.15
N ILE A 215 -14.26 10.01 -8.06
CA ILE A 215 -14.18 10.46 -9.46
C ILE A 215 -14.15 11.99 -9.56
N ALA A 216 -14.91 12.70 -8.72
CA ALA A 216 -14.86 14.16 -8.66
C ALA A 216 -13.49 14.69 -8.19
N SER A 217 -12.84 13.97 -7.27
CA SER A 217 -11.55 14.33 -6.68
C SER A 217 -10.34 14.10 -7.61
N LEU A 218 -10.46 13.18 -8.58
CA LEU A 218 -9.42 12.92 -9.58
C LEU A 218 -8.94 14.22 -10.26
N PRO A 219 -7.62 14.42 -10.43
CA PRO A 219 -7.10 15.56 -11.19
C PRO A 219 -7.52 15.46 -12.65
N VAL A 220 -7.54 16.61 -13.33
CA VAL A 220 -7.70 16.65 -14.78
C VAL A 220 -6.32 16.37 -15.37
N SER A 221 -6.19 15.33 -16.18
CA SER A 221 -4.93 15.03 -16.87
C SER A 221 -4.53 16.23 -17.72
N THR A 222 -3.32 16.74 -17.49
CA THR A 222 -2.72 17.87 -18.21
C THR A 222 -1.69 17.44 -19.25
N GLU A 223 -1.53 16.13 -19.45
CA GLU A 223 -0.60 15.51 -20.41
C GLU A 223 -0.88 16.03 -21.83
N THR A 224 0.04 16.83 -22.36
CA THR A 224 -0.09 17.54 -23.65
C THR A 224 0.01 16.63 -24.87
N ASP A 225 0.47 15.39 -24.70
CA ASP A 225 0.74 14.44 -25.79
C ASP A 225 -0.25 13.25 -25.85
N GLY A 226 -1.36 13.33 -25.10
CA GLY A 226 -2.46 12.37 -25.23
C GLY A 226 -2.29 11.08 -24.41
N GLU A 227 -1.30 11.02 -23.52
CA GLU A 227 -1.20 9.97 -22.50
C GLU A 227 -2.28 10.21 -21.44
N LYS A 228 -3.26 9.30 -21.42
CA LYS A 228 -4.38 9.36 -20.48
C LYS A 228 -3.97 8.67 -19.18
N SER A 229 -4.41 9.21 -18.06
CA SER A 229 -4.15 8.67 -16.73
C SER A 229 -4.81 7.29 -16.51
N PHE A 230 -4.14 6.37 -15.83
CA PHE A 230 -4.63 5.01 -15.61
C PHE A 230 -5.55 4.91 -14.38
N LEU A 231 -6.73 4.30 -14.52
CA LEU A 231 -7.66 4.05 -13.40
C LEU A 231 -8.06 2.57 -13.33
N GLY A 232 -7.32 1.76 -12.59
CA GLY A 232 -7.68 0.37 -12.25
C GLY A 232 -8.76 0.33 -11.16
N VAL A 233 -10.03 0.25 -11.55
CA VAL A 233 -11.18 0.44 -10.63
C VAL A 233 -11.89 -0.85 -10.24
N ILE A 234 -11.82 -1.88 -11.09
CA ILE A 234 -12.57 -3.13 -10.92
C ILE A 234 -11.67 -4.34 -11.14
N ASP A 235 -11.85 -5.38 -10.32
CA ASP A 235 -11.31 -6.71 -10.55
C ASP A 235 -12.31 -7.79 -10.10
N ASN A 236 -13.02 -8.40 -11.04
CA ASN A 236 -14.00 -9.44 -10.72
C ASN A 236 -13.41 -10.85 -10.66
N THR A 237 -12.09 -11.03 -10.82
CA THR A 237 -11.46 -12.36 -10.95
C THR A 237 -11.48 -13.16 -9.65
N THR A 238 -11.54 -12.48 -8.50
CA THR A 238 -11.46 -13.12 -7.17
C THR A 238 -12.81 -13.22 -6.45
N GLY A 239 -13.86 -12.59 -6.98
CA GLY A 239 -15.18 -12.47 -6.32
C GLY A 239 -15.18 -11.60 -5.05
N LYS A 240 -14.06 -10.93 -4.73
CA LYS A 240 -13.94 -10.03 -3.56
C LYS A 240 -14.25 -8.57 -3.89
N GLU A 241 -14.45 -8.22 -5.15
CA GLU A 241 -14.75 -6.86 -5.55
C GLU A 241 -16.00 -6.33 -4.87
N GLY A 242 -15.84 -5.21 -4.17
CA GLY A 242 -16.94 -4.47 -3.56
C GLY A 242 -17.06 -3.05 -4.10
N ASN A 243 -16.18 -2.64 -5.01
CA ASN A 243 -16.35 -1.40 -5.75
C ASN A 243 -17.51 -1.53 -6.74
N ILE A 244 -18.22 -0.42 -6.95
CA ILE A 244 -19.19 -0.27 -8.04
C ILE A 244 -18.89 1.05 -8.74
N CYS A 245 -18.48 0.96 -10.01
CA CYS A 245 -18.26 2.11 -10.87
C CYS A 245 -19.20 2.03 -12.09
N THR A 246 -20.19 2.92 -12.13
CA THR A 246 -21.23 2.89 -13.17
C THR A 246 -20.75 3.55 -14.46
N LYS A 247 -21.47 3.30 -15.56
CA LYS A 247 -21.28 4.00 -16.84
C LYS A 247 -21.17 5.52 -16.72
N LYS A 248 -21.99 6.13 -15.86
CA LYS A 248 -21.97 7.58 -15.59
C LYS A 248 -20.64 8.01 -14.96
N GLN A 249 -20.16 7.24 -13.98
CA GLN A 249 -18.90 7.52 -13.27
C GLN A 249 -17.69 7.29 -14.18
N VAL A 250 -17.70 6.23 -14.99
CA VAL A 250 -16.71 5.99 -16.05
C VAL A 250 -16.66 7.16 -17.03
N ALA A 251 -17.80 7.65 -17.52
CA ALA A 251 -17.84 8.80 -18.43
C ALA A 251 -17.27 10.07 -17.78
N ALA A 252 -17.55 10.30 -16.49
CA ALA A 252 -16.99 11.44 -15.74
C ALA A 252 -15.47 11.34 -15.57
N ALA A 253 -14.92 10.16 -15.27
CA ALA A 253 -13.47 9.93 -15.25
C ALA A 253 -12.84 10.14 -16.62
N LYS A 254 -13.43 9.57 -17.69
CA LYS A 254 -12.98 9.77 -19.08
C LYS A 254 -12.96 11.26 -19.47
N SER A 255 -13.94 12.06 -19.01
CA SER A 255 -13.97 13.52 -19.25
C SER A 255 -12.83 14.30 -18.59
N LYS A 256 -12.21 13.72 -17.56
CA LYS A 256 -11.02 14.26 -16.88
C LYS A 256 -9.72 13.71 -17.46
N GLY A 257 -9.76 12.88 -18.51
CA GLY A 257 -8.59 12.28 -19.14
C GLY A 257 -8.11 10.98 -18.50
N TRP A 258 -8.93 10.32 -17.68
CA TRP A 258 -8.61 9.00 -17.10
C TRP A 258 -9.15 7.85 -17.96
N ILE A 259 -8.49 6.69 -17.92
CA ILE A 259 -8.94 5.43 -18.52
C ILE A 259 -9.36 4.49 -17.39
N PRO A 260 -10.67 4.38 -17.09
CA PRO A 260 -11.18 3.33 -16.23
C PRO A 260 -10.95 1.95 -16.85
N GLN A 261 -10.31 1.07 -16.11
CA GLN A 261 -9.97 -0.29 -16.52
C GLN A 261 -10.43 -1.32 -15.48
N GLU A 262 -10.68 -2.53 -15.98
CA GLU A 262 -10.93 -3.72 -15.17
C GLU A 262 -9.86 -4.78 -15.40
N TRP A 263 -9.46 -5.46 -14.32
CA TRP A 263 -8.53 -6.58 -14.40
C TRP A 263 -9.23 -7.85 -14.85
N LYS A 264 -8.63 -8.56 -15.81
CA LYS A 264 -9.15 -9.81 -16.37
C LYS A 264 -8.20 -11.00 -16.23
N GLY A 265 -7.32 -10.99 -15.22
CA GLY A 265 -6.34 -12.05 -15.01
C GLY A 265 -5.30 -12.04 -16.13
N ASP A 266 -5.17 -13.16 -16.84
CA ASP A 266 -4.18 -13.33 -17.91
C ASP A 266 -4.27 -12.30 -19.05
N ALA A 267 -5.46 -11.69 -19.26
CA ALA A 267 -5.65 -10.64 -20.25
C ALA A 267 -5.19 -9.24 -19.78
N GLY A 268 -4.78 -9.11 -18.52
CA GLY A 268 -4.34 -7.86 -17.92
C GLY A 268 -5.48 -6.87 -17.71
N TRP A 269 -5.12 -5.58 -17.67
CA TRP A 269 -6.05 -4.47 -17.59
C TRP A 269 -6.68 -4.19 -18.96
N ILE A 270 -8.01 -4.15 -19.01
CA ILE A 270 -8.76 -3.79 -20.21
C ILE A 270 -9.72 -2.64 -19.93
N ASP A 271 -10.15 -1.92 -20.97
CA ASP A 271 -11.12 -0.84 -20.84
C ASP A 271 -12.40 -1.30 -20.14
N TYR A 272 -12.79 -0.57 -19.09
CA TYR A 272 -14.00 -0.82 -18.34
C TYR A 272 -15.10 0.14 -18.77
N GLU A 273 -16.17 -0.43 -19.33
CA GLU A 273 -17.31 0.35 -19.83
C GLU A 273 -18.25 0.85 -18.72
N GLY A 274 -18.05 0.40 -17.47
CA GLY A 274 -18.94 0.72 -16.36
C GLY A 274 -20.06 -0.30 -16.21
N SER A 275 -20.44 -0.59 -14.97
CA SER A 275 -21.64 -1.38 -14.70
C SER A 275 -22.89 -0.63 -15.20
N SER A 276 -23.96 -1.35 -15.50
CA SER A 276 -25.27 -0.72 -15.56
C SER A 276 -25.52 0.06 -14.27
N ASP A 277 -26.20 1.20 -14.36
CA ASP A 277 -26.70 1.86 -13.16
C ASP A 277 -27.45 0.83 -12.33
N VAL A 278 -27.02 0.65 -11.08
CA VAL A 278 -27.58 -0.34 -10.15
C VAL A 278 -29.08 -0.08 -10.07
N SER A 279 -29.86 -0.90 -10.76
CA SER A 279 -31.31 -0.82 -10.70
C SER A 279 -31.74 -1.32 -9.32
N ILE A 280 -32.87 -0.80 -8.83
CA ILE A 280 -33.52 -1.16 -7.56
C ILE A 280 -33.55 -2.67 -7.21
N LYS A 281 -33.42 -3.55 -8.20
CA LYS A 281 -33.45 -5.01 -8.02
C LYS A 281 -32.20 -5.57 -7.33
N GLU A 282 -31.05 -4.90 -7.40
CA GLU A 282 -29.80 -5.34 -6.74
C GLU A 282 -29.70 -4.85 -5.28
N VAL A 283 -30.60 -3.95 -4.85
CA VAL A 283 -30.71 -3.46 -3.47
C VAL A 283 -31.67 -4.30 -2.61
N LEU A 284 -32.43 -5.22 -3.23
CA LEU A 284 -33.31 -6.15 -2.53
C LEU A 284 -32.62 -7.52 -2.42
N PRO A 285 -32.49 -8.12 -1.22
CA PRO A 285 -31.92 -9.46 -1.09
C PRO A 285 -32.80 -10.48 -1.82
N GLU A 286 -32.15 -11.49 -2.40
CA GLU A 286 -32.81 -12.62 -3.06
C GLU A 286 -33.94 -13.21 -2.18
N GLY A 287 -35.12 -13.35 -2.79
CA GLY A 287 -36.31 -13.97 -2.18
C GLY A 287 -37.53 -13.04 -2.17
N GLU A 288 -38.45 -13.26 -3.13
CA GLU A 288 -39.89 -12.91 -3.22
C GLU A 288 -40.48 -11.68 -2.47
N ALA A 289 -39.66 -10.72 -2.05
CA ALA A 289 -40.11 -9.57 -1.30
C ALA A 289 -40.47 -8.43 -2.26
N SER A 290 -41.75 -8.11 -2.38
CA SER A 290 -42.23 -6.96 -3.16
C SER A 290 -42.38 -5.72 -2.28
N VAL A 291 -42.13 -4.54 -2.85
CA VAL A 291 -42.39 -3.25 -2.18
C VAL A 291 -43.90 -3.02 -2.11
N VAL A 292 -44.43 -2.81 -0.91
CA VAL A 292 -45.87 -2.56 -0.67
C VAL A 292 -46.18 -1.13 -0.27
N ALA A 293 -45.18 -0.37 0.18
CA ALA A 293 -45.31 1.06 0.43
C ALA A 293 -43.95 1.75 0.35
N ILE A 294 -43.97 3.03 -0.05
CA ILE A 294 -42.81 3.91 -0.14
C ILE A 294 -43.08 5.10 0.78
N TYR A 295 -42.06 5.53 1.50
CA TYR A 295 -42.07 6.67 2.39
C TYR A 295 -40.85 7.55 2.13
N SER A 296 -40.98 8.84 2.38
CA SER A 296 -39.85 9.74 2.51
C SER A 296 -39.09 9.48 3.82
N VAL A 297 -37.89 10.04 3.96
CA VAL A 297 -37.07 9.89 5.18
C VAL A 297 -37.71 10.46 6.45
N ASP A 298 -38.61 11.42 6.29
CA ASP A 298 -39.42 12.07 7.32
C ASP A 298 -40.77 11.36 7.57
N GLY A 299 -41.01 10.22 6.90
CA GLY A 299 -42.13 9.32 7.23
C GLY A 299 -43.44 9.57 6.47
N HIS A 300 -43.45 10.47 5.48
CA HIS A 300 -44.62 10.68 4.63
C HIS A 300 -44.75 9.60 3.56
N ARG A 301 -45.96 9.10 3.31
CA ARG A 301 -46.20 8.09 2.28
C ARG A 301 -46.11 8.71 0.89
N LEU A 302 -45.37 8.05 -0.01
CA LEU A 302 -45.14 8.48 -1.39
C LEU A 302 -45.88 7.54 -2.36
N SER A 303 -46.38 8.10 -3.47
CA SER A 303 -47.04 7.34 -4.54
C SER A 303 -46.03 6.60 -5.44
N GLU A 304 -44.80 7.08 -5.48
CA GLU A 304 -43.69 6.53 -6.26
C GLU A 304 -42.35 6.92 -5.62
N LEU A 305 -41.26 6.31 -6.09
CA LEU A 305 -39.91 6.62 -5.62
C LEU A 305 -39.48 8.02 -6.04
N GLN A 306 -38.93 8.77 -5.11
CA GLN A 306 -38.40 10.10 -5.36
C GLN A 306 -36.87 10.04 -5.51
N PRO A 307 -36.25 10.92 -6.31
CA PRO A 307 -34.80 11.02 -6.37
C PRO A 307 -34.20 11.18 -4.96
N GLY A 308 -33.17 10.39 -4.66
CA GLY A 308 -32.56 10.35 -3.34
C GLY A 308 -33.04 9.20 -2.46
N VAL A 309 -33.03 9.41 -1.15
CA VAL A 309 -33.33 8.35 -0.18
C VAL A 309 -34.82 8.19 0.02
N ASN A 310 -35.30 6.96 -0.15
CA ASN A 310 -36.65 6.52 0.19
C ASN A 310 -36.60 5.44 1.27
N ILE A 311 -37.66 5.31 2.06
CA ILE A 311 -37.89 4.18 2.95
C ILE A 311 -38.97 3.32 2.30
N VAL A 312 -38.65 2.07 1.96
CA VAL A 312 -39.63 1.12 1.45
C VAL A 312 -40.03 0.11 2.51
N ARG A 313 -41.32 -0.20 2.57
CA ARG A 313 -41.87 -1.32 3.32
C ARG A 313 -42.09 -2.49 2.36
N LEU A 314 -41.61 -3.65 2.74
CA LEU A 314 -41.74 -4.90 1.99
C LEU A 314 -42.97 -5.68 2.43
N ASN A 315 -43.50 -6.55 1.56
CA ASN A 315 -44.63 -7.44 1.82
C ASN A 315 -44.41 -8.36 3.04
N ASN A 316 -43.15 -8.70 3.35
CA ASN A 316 -42.75 -9.47 4.54
C ASN A 316 -42.68 -8.65 5.84
N GLY A 317 -43.12 -7.38 5.81
CA GLY A 317 -43.19 -6.51 6.98
C GLY A 317 -41.90 -5.76 7.33
N LYS A 318 -40.76 -6.07 6.68
CA LYS A 318 -39.50 -5.35 6.89
C LYS A 318 -39.53 -3.97 6.22
N THR A 319 -38.78 -3.02 6.77
CA THR A 319 -38.47 -1.74 6.13
C THR A 319 -37.01 -1.70 5.68
N ARG A 320 -36.77 -0.99 4.58
CA ARG A 320 -35.45 -0.79 3.98
C ARG A 320 -35.30 0.65 3.54
N LYS A 321 -34.11 1.20 3.71
CA LYS A 321 -33.71 2.48 3.14
C LYS A 321 -33.13 2.19 1.75
N ILE A 322 -33.68 2.80 0.71
CA ILE A 322 -33.22 2.63 -0.66
C ILE A 322 -32.88 3.99 -1.25
N PHE A 323 -31.84 4.03 -2.07
CA PHE A 323 -31.52 5.21 -2.85
C PHE A 323 -32.07 5.01 -4.25
N PHE A 324 -32.83 5.99 -4.75
CA PHE A 324 -33.40 5.97 -6.09
C PHE A 324 -32.77 7.09 -6.90
N ALA A 325 -32.05 6.73 -7.95
CA ALA A 325 -31.45 7.63 -8.91
C ALA A 325 -32.28 7.61 -10.19
N LYS A 326 -33.32 8.45 -10.25
CA LYS A 326 -34.01 8.74 -11.52
C LYS A 326 -33.80 10.22 -11.83
#